data_AF-A0A377ENX7-F1
#
_entry.id   AF-A0A377ENX7-F1
#
_cell.length_a   1.000
_cell.length_b   1.000
_cell.length_c   1.000
_cell.angle_alpha   90.00
_cell.angle_beta   90.00
_cell.angle_gamma   90.00
#
_symmetry.space_group_name_H-M   'P 1'
#
loop_
_entity.id
_entity.type
_entity.pdbx_description
1 polymer ?
#
loop_
_entity_poly.entity_id
_entity_poly.type
_entity_poly.pdbx_seq_one_letter_code
_entity_poly.pdbx_strand_id
1 'polypeptide(L)'
;MATGQTQQLITLFKQLPILPEKEIIEIITAQNSVGTPALFLAMMNGHTDNVKIFMQEIQSLVDNHIIHEDNLVKLLQTKSANETPGLYISMLYGFDEIIDIFLNALTTPIAQELLNKKMVMDILAMKTRDGEPGLFAAMENNHPLCVTRFLSKVYGIAVKYKLSKINIMDLLKGATAQGTPALYIAMSKGNEDVVLSYISTLGAFAKKTFF
;
A
#
# COMPACT_ATOMS: atom_id res chain seq x y z
N MET A 1 22.63 -11.59 -3.18
CA MET A 1 22.48 -12.97 -3.67
C MET A 1 21.05 -13.39 -3.39
N ALA A 2 20.21 -13.52 -4.42
CA ALA A 2 18.84 -14.00 -4.23
C ALA A 2 18.90 -15.45 -3.74
N THR A 3 18.23 -15.77 -2.64
CA THR A 3 18.21 -17.12 -2.07
C THR A 3 17.53 -18.09 -3.05
N GLY A 4 17.87 -19.38 -3.01
CA GLY A 4 17.33 -20.38 -3.95
C GLY A 4 15.78 -20.42 -4.01
N GLN A 5 15.11 -20.03 -2.93
CA GLN A 5 13.65 -19.90 -2.85
C GLN A 5 13.11 -18.75 -3.70
N THR A 6 13.80 -17.61 -3.72
CA THR A 6 13.47 -16.46 -4.59
C THR A 6 13.54 -16.84 -6.06
N GLN A 7 14.55 -17.61 -6.46
CA GLN A 7 14.72 -18.02 -7.86
C GLN A 7 13.64 -19.03 -8.31
N GLN A 8 13.22 -19.93 -7.41
CA GLN A 8 12.11 -20.85 -7.66
C GLN A 8 10.78 -20.09 -7.82
N LEU A 9 10.53 -19.10 -6.97
CA LEU A 9 9.34 -18.26 -7.05
C LEU A 9 9.27 -17.52 -8.40
N ILE A 10 10.36 -16.84 -8.80
CA ILE A 10 10.46 -16.17 -10.11
C ILE A 10 10.23 -17.14 -11.28
N THR A 11 10.72 -18.37 -11.17
CA THR A 11 10.56 -19.39 -12.22
C THR A 11 9.10 -19.83 -12.36
N LEU A 12 8.39 -20.01 -11.24
CA LEU A 12 6.97 -20.31 -11.24
C LEU A 12 6.15 -19.17 -11.85
N PHE A 13 6.45 -17.92 -11.49
CA PHE A 13 5.77 -16.75 -12.02
C PHE A 13 5.94 -16.58 -13.54
N LYS A 14 7.13 -16.89 -14.08
CA LYS A 14 7.39 -16.91 -15.53
C LYS A 14 6.54 -17.95 -16.29
N GLN A 15 6.01 -18.95 -15.60
CA GLN A 15 5.11 -19.96 -16.17
C GLN A 15 3.63 -19.59 -15.97
N LEU A 16 3.27 -18.53 -15.27
CA LEU A 16 1.87 -18.13 -15.14
C LEU A 16 1.22 -17.74 -16.48
N PRO A 17 1.90 -17.06 -17.43
CA PRO A 17 1.26 -16.65 -18.68
C PRO A 17 0.80 -17.80 -19.61
N ILE A 18 1.21 -19.05 -19.33
CA ILE A 18 0.71 -20.23 -20.06
C ILE A 18 -0.53 -20.86 -19.41
N LEU A 19 -0.89 -20.43 -18.19
CA LEU A 19 -2.07 -20.92 -17.48
C LEU A 19 -3.32 -20.08 -17.83
N PRO A 20 -4.52 -20.65 -17.76
CA PRO A 20 -5.76 -19.86 -17.78
C PRO A 20 -5.79 -18.83 -16.65
N GLU A 21 -6.36 -17.64 -16.90
CA GLU A 21 -6.44 -16.56 -15.89
C GLU A 21 -6.97 -17.06 -14.55
N LYS A 22 -8.02 -17.90 -14.56
CA LYS A 22 -8.60 -18.46 -13.33
C LYS A 22 -7.56 -19.14 -12.42
N GLU A 23 -6.67 -19.94 -13.00
CA GLU A 23 -5.62 -20.64 -12.24
C GLU A 23 -4.57 -19.65 -11.71
N ILE A 24 -4.23 -18.64 -12.52
CA ILE A 24 -3.35 -17.54 -12.09
C ILE A 24 -3.97 -16.84 -10.87
N ILE A 25 -5.27 -16.50 -10.92
CA ILE A 25 -5.98 -15.86 -9.82
C ILE A 25 -5.99 -16.72 -8.56
N GLU A 26 -6.27 -18.03 -8.68
CA GLU A 26 -6.24 -18.96 -7.55
C GLU A 26 -4.86 -18.98 -6.86
N ILE A 27 -3.77 -18.94 -7.64
CA ILE A 27 -2.40 -18.91 -7.12
C ILE A 27 -2.08 -17.57 -6.44
N ILE A 28 -2.35 -16.44 -7.10
CA ILE A 28 -1.97 -15.12 -6.56
C ILE A 28 -2.89 -14.67 -5.41
N THR A 29 -4.10 -15.22 -5.31
CA THR A 29 -5.02 -14.97 -4.19
C THR A 29 -4.95 -16.05 -3.09
N ALA A 30 -3.93 -16.91 -3.14
CA ALA A 30 -3.73 -17.97 -2.15
C ALA A 30 -3.81 -17.45 -0.71
N GLN A 31 -4.49 -18.20 0.14
CA GLN A 31 -4.83 -17.83 1.52
C GLN A 31 -4.76 -19.04 2.44
N ASN A 32 -4.55 -18.79 3.73
CA ASN A 32 -4.58 -19.86 4.75
C ASN A 32 -6.02 -20.29 5.09
N SER A 33 -6.16 -21.26 5.99
CA SER A 33 -7.46 -21.85 6.38
C SER A 33 -8.46 -20.88 7.01
N VAL A 34 -8.00 -19.72 7.50
CA VAL A 34 -8.86 -18.67 8.06
C VAL A 34 -9.11 -17.51 7.08
N GLY A 35 -8.67 -17.64 5.82
CA GLY A 35 -8.90 -16.64 4.78
C GLY A 35 -7.93 -15.46 4.80
N THR A 36 -6.75 -15.61 5.41
CA THR A 36 -5.70 -14.58 5.35
C THR A 36 -4.82 -14.80 4.11
N PRO A 37 -4.75 -13.84 3.17
CA PRO A 37 -3.95 -13.96 1.95
C PRO A 37 -2.45 -14.05 2.23
N ALA A 38 -1.73 -14.77 1.37
CA ALA A 38 -0.28 -14.91 1.45
C ALA A 38 0.47 -13.57 1.37
N LEU A 39 -0.02 -12.64 0.52
CA LEU A 39 0.53 -11.28 0.43
C LEU A 39 0.44 -10.53 1.76
N PHE A 40 -0.72 -10.61 2.44
CA PHE A 40 -0.88 -9.99 3.76
C PHE A 40 0.14 -10.56 4.76
N LEU A 41 0.33 -11.88 4.79
CA LEU A 41 1.30 -12.51 5.70
C LEU A 41 2.75 -12.07 5.42
N ALA A 42 3.13 -11.95 4.14
CA ALA A 42 4.44 -11.41 3.77
C ALA A 42 4.61 -9.95 4.22
N MET A 43 3.57 -9.14 4.08
CA MET A 43 3.55 -7.74 4.54
C MET A 43 3.60 -7.62 6.07
N MET A 44 2.89 -8.48 6.79
CA MET A 44 2.87 -8.54 8.26
C MET A 44 4.20 -8.98 8.85
N ASN A 45 4.91 -9.91 8.19
CA ASN A 45 6.19 -10.44 8.67
C ASN A 45 7.40 -9.68 8.13
N GLY A 46 7.21 -8.56 7.42
CA GLY A 46 8.30 -7.75 6.88
C GLY A 46 9.14 -8.47 5.83
N HIS A 47 8.56 -9.43 5.09
CA HIS A 47 9.26 -10.17 4.04
C HIS A 47 9.36 -9.33 2.75
N THR A 48 10.11 -8.24 2.82
CA THR A 48 10.20 -7.20 1.77
C THR A 48 10.55 -7.78 0.39
N ASP A 49 11.51 -8.69 0.31
CA ASP A 49 11.89 -9.33 -0.97
C ASP A 49 10.73 -10.11 -1.59
N ASN A 50 9.97 -10.85 -0.77
CA ASN A 50 8.81 -11.60 -1.25
C ASN A 50 7.70 -10.66 -1.73
N VAL A 51 7.44 -9.57 -0.98
CA VAL A 51 6.47 -8.55 -1.41
C VAL A 51 6.93 -7.90 -2.72
N LYS A 52 8.22 -7.57 -2.85
CA LYS A 52 8.79 -6.98 -4.07
C LYS A 52 8.59 -7.88 -5.28
N ILE A 53 8.97 -9.15 -5.18
CA ILE A 53 8.80 -10.12 -6.27
C ILE A 53 7.33 -10.23 -6.62
N PHE A 54 6.46 -10.45 -5.62
CA PHE A 54 5.04 -10.61 -5.85
C PHE A 54 4.44 -9.39 -6.57
N MET A 55 4.74 -8.16 -6.11
CA MET A 55 4.22 -6.94 -6.74
C MET A 55 4.78 -6.70 -8.14
N GLN A 56 6.02 -7.10 -8.43
CA GLN A 56 6.60 -7.06 -9.79
C GLN A 56 5.86 -8.02 -10.73
N GLU A 57 5.43 -9.17 -10.24
CA GLU A 57 4.69 -10.14 -11.05
C GLU A 57 3.24 -9.70 -11.27
N ILE A 58 2.59 -9.10 -10.27
CA ILE A 58 1.29 -8.41 -10.49
C ILE A 58 1.43 -7.33 -11.56
N GLN A 59 2.53 -6.58 -11.56
CA GLN A 59 2.81 -5.57 -12.57
C GLN A 59 2.92 -6.19 -13.97
N SER A 60 3.64 -7.32 -14.09
CA SER A 60 3.73 -8.09 -15.34
C SER A 60 2.37 -8.57 -15.82
N LEU A 61 1.49 -9.06 -14.93
CA LEU A 61 0.13 -9.49 -15.30
C LEU A 61 -0.72 -8.33 -15.83
N VAL A 62 -0.57 -7.13 -15.27
CA VAL A 62 -1.24 -5.92 -15.74
C VAL A 62 -0.71 -5.51 -17.12
N ASP A 63 0.61 -5.48 -17.29
CA ASP A 63 1.26 -5.08 -18.55
C ASP A 63 0.92 -6.01 -19.72
N ASN A 64 0.69 -7.29 -19.43
CA ASN A 64 0.27 -8.28 -20.42
C ASN A 64 -1.25 -8.42 -20.57
N HIS A 65 -2.04 -7.57 -19.88
CA HIS A 65 -3.51 -7.60 -19.88
C HIS A 65 -4.11 -8.96 -19.49
N ILE A 66 -3.44 -9.67 -18.57
CA ILE A 66 -3.86 -11.00 -18.08
C ILE A 66 -4.80 -10.87 -16.89
N ILE A 67 -4.59 -9.87 -16.01
CA ILE A 67 -5.41 -9.65 -14.83
C ILE A 67 -6.40 -8.50 -15.05
N HIS A 68 -7.68 -8.76 -14.75
CA HIS A 68 -8.74 -7.75 -14.82
C HIS A 68 -8.94 -6.97 -13.51
N GLU A 69 -9.65 -5.84 -13.62
CA GLU A 69 -9.86 -4.83 -12.57
C GLU A 69 -10.26 -5.43 -11.22
N ASP A 70 -11.32 -6.26 -11.19
CA ASP A 70 -11.86 -6.82 -9.94
C ASP A 70 -10.82 -7.65 -9.17
N ASN A 71 -10.05 -8.46 -9.89
CA ASN A 71 -9.02 -9.31 -9.32
C ASN A 71 -7.83 -8.48 -8.81
N LEU A 72 -7.44 -7.46 -9.58
CA LEU A 72 -6.38 -6.54 -9.18
C LEU A 72 -6.77 -5.74 -7.93
N VAL A 73 -7.99 -5.19 -7.88
CA VAL A 73 -8.49 -4.45 -6.72
C VAL A 73 -8.51 -5.35 -5.48
N LYS A 74 -8.97 -6.60 -5.60
CA LYS A 74 -8.97 -7.56 -4.49
C LYS A 74 -7.57 -7.81 -3.93
N LEU A 75 -6.56 -7.90 -4.79
CA LEU A 75 -5.16 -8.08 -4.37
C LEU A 75 -4.58 -6.83 -3.71
N LEU A 76 -4.82 -5.66 -4.30
CA LEU A 76 -4.38 -4.38 -3.74
C LEU A 76 -5.13 -4.03 -2.46
N GLN A 77 -6.31 -4.60 -2.23
CA GLN A 77 -7.03 -4.49 -0.97
C GLN A 77 -6.80 -5.70 -0.05
N THR A 78 -5.63 -6.33 -0.12
CA THR A 78 -5.28 -7.48 0.73
C THR A 78 -5.50 -7.16 2.21
N LYS A 79 -6.24 -8.03 2.89
CA LYS A 79 -6.65 -7.89 4.28
C LYS A 79 -6.53 -9.21 5.02
N SER A 80 -6.27 -9.16 6.32
CA SER A 80 -6.40 -10.33 7.19
C SER A 80 -7.85 -10.78 7.31
N ALA A 81 -8.05 -11.96 7.91
CA ALA A 81 -9.38 -12.46 8.28
C ALA A 81 -10.18 -11.49 9.18
N ASN A 82 -9.48 -10.63 9.94
CA ASN A 82 -10.08 -9.60 10.79
C ASN A 82 -10.15 -8.22 10.09
N GLU A 83 -10.13 -8.21 8.75
CA GLU A 83 -10.23 -7.02 7.91
C GLU A 83 -9.10 -5.99 8.09
N THR A 84 -7.96 -6.40 8.68
CA THR A 84 -6.79 -5.51 8.81
C THR A 84 -6.09 -5.38 7.45
N PRO A 85 -5.93 -4.18 6.88
CA PRO A 85 -5.24 -4.02 5.60
C PRO A 85 -3.75 -4.33 5.65
N GLY A 86 -3.20 -4.88 4.56
CA GLY A 86 -1.76 -5.12 4.42
C GLY A 86 -0.93 -3.84 4.52
N LEU A 87 -1.40 -2.75 3.88
CA LEU A 87 -0.71 -1.46 3.97
C LEU A 87 -0.72 -0.90 5.40
N TYR A 88 -1.82 -1.10 6.15
CA TYR A 88 -1.90 -0.72 7.56
C TYR A 88 -0.87 -1.48 8.40
N ILE A 89 -0.80 -2.81 8.27
CA ILE A 89 0.09 -3.61 9.13
C ILE A 89 1.57 -3.32 8.87
N SER A 90 1.94 -3.04 7.61
CA SER A 90 3.31 -2.62 7.29
C SER A 90 3.65 -1.23 7.87
N MET A 91 2.67 -0.32 7.93
CA MET A 91 2.86 0.98 8.57
C MET A 91 2.95 0.86 10.10
N LEU A 92 2.13 -0.02 10.70
CA LEU A 92 2.16 -0.31 12.14
C LEU A 92 3.52 -0.86 12.59
N TYR A 93 4.15 -1.74 11.79
CA TYR A 93 5.44 -2.35 12.13
C TYR A 93 6.65 -1.62 11.55
N GLY A 94 6.46 -0.48 10.87
CA GLY A 94 7.58 0.33 10.39
C GLY A 94 8.29 -0.20 9.15
N PHE A 95 7.66 -1.06 8.32
CA PHE A 95 8.25 -1.61 7.11
C PHE A 95 8.14 -0.66 5.91
N ASP A 96 8.92 0.41 5.94
CA ASP A 96 8.88 1.51 4.98
C ASP A 96 9.20 1.08 3.52
N GLU A 97 10.04 0.07 3.32
CA GLU A 97 10.27 -0.54 2.01
C GLU A 97 9.04 -1.17 1.39
N ILE A 98 8.21 -1.86 2.20
CA ILE A 98 6.96 -2.44 1.72
C ILE A 98 5.98 -1.34 1.31
N ILE A 99 5.95 -0.21 2.02
CA ILE A 99 5.11 0.95 1.65
C ILE A 99 5.50 1.49 0.26
N ASP A 100 6.80 1.64 0.00
CA ASP A 100 7.29 2.12 -1.30
C ASP A 100 6.94 1.16 -2.43
N ILE A 101 7.25 -0.13 -2.25
CA ILE A 101 6.95 -1.19 -3.23
C ILE A 101 5.45 -1.21 -3.56
N PHE A 102 4.62 -1.23 -2.53
CA PHE A 102 3.17 -1.34 -2.68
C PHE A 102 2.59 -0.13 -3.41
N LEU A 103 2.95 1.10 -3.01
CA LEU A 103 2.43 2.31 -3.64
C LEU A 103 2.97 2.53 -5.06
N ASN A 104 4.22 2.11 -5.34
CA ASN A 104 4.77 2.15 -6.70
C ASN A 104 3.98 1.26 -7.65
N ALA A 105 3.53 0.09 -7.20
CA ALA A 105 2.75 -0.84 -8.01
C ALA A 105 1.37 -0.31 -8.42
N LEU A 106 0.86 0.75 -7.79
CA LEU A 106 -0.36 1.42 -8.25
C LEU A 106 -0.11 2.25 -9.52
N THR A 107 1.13 2.59 -9.84
CA THR A 107 1.43 3.57 -10.90
C THR A 107 0.94 3.11 -12.26
N THR A 108 1.22 1.86 -12.63
CA THR A 108 0.91 1.36 -13.97
C THR A 108 -0.57 1.01 -14.16
N PRO A 109 -1.26 0.33 -13.23
CA PRO A 109 -2.70 0.11 -13.38
C PRO A 109 -3.49 1.42 -13.53
N ILE A 110 -3.08 2.49 -12.84
CA ILE A 110 -3.72 3.79 -13.02
C ILE A 110 -3.36 4.42 -14.37
N ALA A 111 -2.10 4.29 -14.82
CA ALA A 111 -1.66 4.82 -16.11
C ALA A 111 -2.33 4.13 -17.31
N GLN A 112 -2.70 2.85 -17.16
CA GLN A 112 -3.46 2.08 -18.14
C GLN A 112 -4.98 2.20 -17.96
N GLU A 113 -5.45 3.10 -17.08
CA GLU A 113 -6.88 3.32 -16.78
C GLU A 113 -7.62 2.09 -16.23
N LEU A 114 -6.88 1.06 -15.79
CA LEU A 114 -7.43 -0.13 -15.13
C LEU A 114 -7.91 0.18 -13.70
N LEU A 115 -7.36 1.22 -13.06
CA LEU A 115 -7.84 1.72 -11.77
C LEU A 115 -8.36 3.15 -11.93
N ASN A 116 -9.65 3.34 -11.70
CA ASN A 116 -10.25 4.67 -11.66
C ASN A 116 -9.95 5.39 -10.33
N LYS A 117 -10.23 6.70 -10.27
CA LYS A 117 -9.96 7.55 -9.10
C LYS A 117 -10.61 7.04 -7.81
N LYS A 118 -11.82 6.47 -7.89
CA LYS A 118 -12.53 5.96 -6.71
C LYS A 118 -11.79 4.75 -6.15
N MET A 119 -11.40 3.80 -7.00
CA MET A 119 -10.66 2.60 -6.59
C MET A 119 -9.31 2.95 -5.97
N VAL A 120 -8.57 3.89 -6.58
CA VAL A 120 -7.32 4.39 -6.01
C VAL A 120 -7.55 4.98 -4.62
N MET A 121 -8.59 5.79 -4.45
CA MET A 121 -8.95 6.35 -3.15
C MET A 121 -9.30 5.25 -2.14
N ASP A 122 -10.09 4.25 -2.54
CA ASP A 122 -10.49 3.14 -1.67
C ASP A 122 -9.28 2.33 -1.20
N ILE A 123 -8.27 2.12 -2.07
CA ILE A 123 -7.00 1.46 -1.72
C ILE A 123 -6.16 2.33 -0.77
N LEU A 124 -5.98 3.62 -1.07
CA LEU A 124 -5.15 4.52 -0.26
C LEU A 124 -5.77 4.85 1.10
N ALA A 125 -7.10 4.87 1.18
CA ALA A 125 -7.86 5.20 2.39
C ALA A 125 -8.27 3.97 3.21
N MET A 126 -7.70 2.80 2.92
CA MET A 126 -7.99 1.59 3.69
C MET A 126 -7.75 1.79 5.19
N LYS A 127 -8.69 1.29 5.98
CA LYS A 127 -8.71 1.36 7.44
C LYS A 127 -8.93 -0.03 8.03
N THR A 128 -8.54 -0.19 9.29
CA THR A 128 -8.98 -1.34 10.10
C THR A 128 -10.49 -1.29 10.31
N ARG A 129 -11.05 -2.37 10.88
CA ARG A 129 -12.45 -2.45 11.28
C ARG A 129 -12.87 -1.33 12.24
N ASP A 130 -11.96 -0.88 13.10
CA ASP A 130 -12.19 0.22 14.05
C ASP A 130 -12.01 1.61 13.41
N GLY A 131 -11.71 1.65 12.10
CA GLY A 131 -11.58 2.87 11.33
C GLY A 131 -10.23 3.57 11.47
N GLU A 132 -9.19 2.85 11.88
CA GLU A 132 -7.84 3.39 11.98
C GLU A 132 -7.08 3.23 10.65
N PRO A 133 -6.56 4.33 10.06
CA PRO A 133 -5.75 4.26 8.85
C PRO A 133 -4.27 4.00 9.17
N GLY A 134 -3.52 3.45 8.20
CA GLY A 134 -2.10 3.14 8.40
C GLY A 134 -1.22 4.33 8.78
N LEU A 135 -1.55 5.54 8.29
CA LEU A 135 -0.86 6.77 8.68
C LEU A 135 -0.98 7.05 10.18
N PHE A 136 -2.14 6.77 10.79
CA PHE A 136 -2.31 6.91 12.24
C PHE A 136 -1.38 5.95 12.98
N ALA A 137 -1.35 4.67 12.59
CA ALA A 137 -0.49 3.66 13.20
C ALA A 137 1.00 4.02 13.13
N ALA A 138 1.50 4.47 11.97
CA ALA A 138 2.90 4.88 11.83
C ALA A 138 3.24 6.12 12.68
N MET A 139 2.32 7.08 12.77
CA MET A 139 2.46 8.27 13.60
C MET A 139 2.43 7.92 15.10
N GLU A 140 1.58 6.98 15.49
CA GLU A 140 1.46 6.50 16.87
C GLU A 140 2.71 5.72 17.33
N ASN A 141 3.37 4.98 16.44
CA ASN A 141 4.50 4.10 16.74
C ASN A 141 5.87 4.69 16.37
N ASN A 142 5.94 6.00 16.10
CA ASN A 142 7.15 6.74 15.76
C ASN A 142 7.93 6.13 14.57
N HIS A 143 7.25 5.91 13.43
CA HIS A 143 7.85 5.36 12.20
C HIS A 143 8.04 6.44 11.11
N PRO A 144 9.07 7.31 11.22
CA PRO A 144 9.29 8.47 10.34
C PRO A 144 9.41 8.12 8.85
N LEU A 145 10.08 7.00 8.53
CA LEU A 145 10.30 6.60 7.14
C LEU A 145 9.01 6.13 6.47
N CYS A 146 8.16 5.37 7.17
CA CYS A 146 6.83 4.98 6.68
C CYS A 146 5.99 6.21 6.32
N VAL A 147 5.97 7.21 7.21
CA VAL A 147 5.23 8.46 6.99
C VAL A 147 5.77 9.21 5.78
N THR A 148 7.10 9.41 5.71
CA THR A 148 7.74 10.12 4.60
C THR A 148 7.42 9.48 3.25
N ARG A 149 7.54 8.15 3.15
CA ARG A 149 7.27 7.40 1.92
C ARG A 149 5.80 7.42 1.55
N PHE A 150 4.92 7.13 2.50
CA PHE A 150 3.47 7.15 2.28
C PHE A 150 3.01 8.51 1.76
N LEU A 151 3.33 9.59 2.49
CA LEU A 151 2.93 10.94 2.10
C LEU A 151 3.49 11.34 0.73
N SER A 152 4.77 11.07 0.47
CA SER A 152 5.42 11.45 -0.80
C SER A 152 4.80 10.74 -2.00
N LYS A 153 4.50 9.45 -1.87
CA LYS A 153 3.89 8.67 -2.96
C LYS A 153 2.42 9.01 -3.14
N VAL A 154 1.65 9.13 -2.06
CA VAL A 154 0.25 9.58 -2.12
C VAL A 154 0.14 10.94 -2.80
N TYR A 155 1.01 11.89 -2.45
CA TYR A 155 1.04 13.20 -3.10
C TYR A 155 1.36 13.09 -4.60
N GLY A 156 2.37 12.30 -4.98
CA GLY A 156 2.73 12.06 -6.38
C GLY A 156 1.58 11.45 -7.19
N ILE A 157 0.93 10.41 -6.67
CA ILE A 157 -0.27 9.79 -7.26
C ILE A 157 -1.38 10.84 -7.37
N ALA A 158 -1.64 11.60 -6.31
CA ALA A 158 -2.71 12.57 -6.29
C ALA A 158 -2.55 13.69 -7.32
N VAL A 159 -1.34 14.22 -7.47
CA VAL A 159 -1.02 15.23 -8.49
C VAL A 159 -1.15 14.63 -9.88
N LYS A 160 -0.51 13.48 -10.13
CA LYS A 160 -0.51 12.82 -11.44
C LYS A 160 -1.94 12.51 -11.92
N TYR A 161 -2.80 12.07 -11.01
CA TYR A 161 -4.15 11.61 -11.33
C TYR A 161 -5.25 12.62 -10.98
N LYS A 162 -4.88 13.86 -10.65
CA LYS A 162 -5.80 14.97 -10.38
C LYS A 162 -6.90 14.58 -9.38
N LEU A 163 -6.49 14.02 -8.24
CA LEU A 163 -7.40 13.76 -7.12
C LEU A 163 -7.86 15.09 -6.53
N SER A 164 -9.06 15.12 -5.94
CA SER A 164 -9.60 16.36 -5.37
C SER A 164 -8.76 16.80 -4.16
N LYS A 165 -8.67 18.11 -3.91
CA LYS A 165 -7.98 18.65 -2.74
C LYS A 165 -8.53 18.08 -1.43
N ILE A 166 -9.84 17.86 -1.36
CA ILE A 166 -10.52 17.29 -0.18
C ILE A 166 -10.01 15.87 0.06
N ASN A 167 -10.01 15.02 -0.98
CA ASN A 167 -9.53 13.64 -0.88
C ASN A 167 -8.07 13.57 -0.44
N ILE A 168 -7.22 14.45 -0.99
CA ILE A 168 -5.81 14.54 -0.58
C ILE A 168 -5.72 14.89 0.89
N MET A 169 -6.41 15.94 1.33
CA MET A 169 -6.37 16.39 2.72
C MET A 169 -6.86 15.31 3.69
N ASP A 170 -7.87 14.53 3.32
CA ASP A 170 -8.38 13.46 4.19
C ASP A 170 -7.39 12.30 4.33
N LEU A 171 -6.66 11.94 3.27
CA LEU A 171 -5.55 10.99 3.36
C LEU A 171 -4.40 11.53 4.22
N LEU A 172 -4.02 12.79 4.02
CA LEU A 172 -2.90 13.41 4.75
C LEU A 172 -3.22 13.57 6.24
N LYS A 173 -4.48 13.84 6.62
CA LYS A 173 -4.89 13.90 8.04
C LYS A 173 -4.73 12.55 8.76
N GLY A 174 -4.89 11.44 8.03
CA GLY A 174 -4.86 10.10 8.60
C GLY A 174 -5.83 9.93 9.78
N ALA A 175 -7.04 10.50 9.68
CA ALA A 175 -7.97 10.53 10.80
C ALA A 175 -8.68 9.18 11.03
N THR A 176 -8.84 8.81 12.30
CA THR A 176 -9.64 7.64 12.71
C THR A 176 -11.14 7.84 12.39
N ALA A 177 -11.97 6.82 12.62
CA ALA A 177 -13.43 6.95 12.48
C ALA A 177 -14.03 8.02 13.40
N GLN A 178 -13.41 8.28 14.56
CA GLN A 178 -13.84 9.31 15.52
C GLN A 178 -13.31 10.71 15.16
N GLY A 179 -12.55 10.83 14.06
CA GLY A 179 -11.99 12.09 13.58
C GLY A 179 -10.68 12.49 14.24
N THR A 180 -10.07 11.64 15.07
CA THR A 180 -8.77 11.91 15.70
C THR A 180 -7.67 11.90 14.62
N PRO A 181 -6.99 13.03 14.36
CA PRO A 181 -5.95 13.09 13.33
C PRO A 181 -4.66 12.39 13.75
N ALA A 182 -3.90 11.87 12.78
CA ALA A 182 -2.64 11.17 13.04
C ALA A 182 -1.56 12.05 13.72
N LEU A 183 -1.54 13.36 13.43
CA LEU A 183 -0.63 14.29 14.10
C LEU A 183 -0.94 14.43 15.60
N TYR A 184 -2.22 14.37 15.99
CA TYR A 184 -2.61 14.48 17.40
C TYR A 184 -2.01 13.36 18.24
N ILE A 185 -2.11 12.11 17.77
CA ILE A 185 -1.61 10.96 18.54
C ILE A 185 -0.08 11.00 18.67
N ALA A 186 0.65 11.34 17.61
CA ALA A 186 2.11 11.44 17.65
C ALA A 186 2.59 12.52 18.64
N MET A 187 1.97 13.71 18.59
CA MET A 187 2.26 14.80 19.52
C MET A 187 1.96 14.40 20.97
N SER A 188 0.82 13.74 21.20
CA SER A 188 0.40 13.31 22.56
C SER A 188 1.35 12.28 23.18
N LYS A 189 2.02 11.48 22.35
CA LYS A 189 2.99 10.46 22.77
C LYS A 189 4.43 10.98 22.82
N GLY A 190 4.68 12.21 22.37
CA GLY A 190 6.03 12.78 22.29
C GLY A 190 6.89 12.15 21.19
N ASN A 191 6.27 11.62 20.14
CA ASN A 191 6.98 10.98 19.01
C ASN A 191 7.61 12.04 18.10
N GLU A 192 8.73 12.63 18.52
CA GLU A 192 9.35 13.77 17.83
C GLU A 192 9.78 13.46 16.39
N ASP A 193 10.43 12.31 16.16
CA ASP A 193 10.98 11.97 14.84
C ASP A 193 9.90 11.91 13.76
N VAL A 194 8.79 11.21 14.04
CA VAL A 194 7.70 11.05 13.09
C VAL A 194 6.94 12.36 12.87
N VAL A 195 6.82 13.21 13.90
CA VAL A 195 6.26 14.57 13.78
C VAL A 195 7.12 15.41 12.84
N LEU A 196 8.45 15.38 13.02
CA LEU A 196 9.38 16.11 12.17
C LEU A 196 9.29 15.64 10.72
N SER A 197 9.27 14.31 10.49
CA SER A 197 9.10 13.74 9.15
C SER A 197 7.77 14.14 8.50
N TYR A 198 6.67 14.09 9.26
CA TYR A 198 5.34 14.49 8.78
C TYR A 198 5.32 15.96 8.33
N ILE A 199 5.75 16.88 9.20
CA ILE A 199 5.75 18.33 8.91
C ILE A 199 6.70 18.66 7.77
N SER A 200 7.91 18.10 7.77
CA SER A 200 8.91 18.35 6.72
C SER A 200 8.42 17.89 5.36
N THR A 201 7.78 16.72 5.30
CA THR A 201 7.24 16.16 4.06
C THR A 201 6.08 17.00 3.53
N LEU A 202 5.14 17.42 4.39
CA LEU A 202 4.07 18.35 3.99
C LEU A 202 4.61 19.72 3.54
N GLY A 203 5.62 20.25 4.24
CA GLY A 203 6.28 21.50 3.86
C GLY A 203 6.93 21.44 2.49
N ALA A 204 7.50 20.28 2.12
CA ALA A 204 8.04 20.06 0.78
C ALA A 204 6.95 20.07 -0.31
N PHE A 205 5.73 19.61 -0.01
CA PHE A 205 4.60 19.68 -0.95
C PHE A 205 4.10 21.11 -1.11
N ALA A 206 3.95 21.86 -0.03
CA ALA A 206 3.50 23.25 -0.07
C ALA A 206 4.41 24.12 -0.96
N LYS A 207 5.73 23.88 -0.92
CA LYS A 207 6.71 24.55 -1.80
C LYS A 207 6.55 24.18 -3.28
N LYS A 208 6.05 22.98 -3.58
CA LYS A 208 5.82 22.49 -4.96
C LYS A 208 4.47 22.91 -5.55
N THR A 209 3.53 23.37 -4.74
CA THR A 209 2.20 23.83 -5.18
C THR A 209 2.12 25.31 -5.54
N PHE A 210 3.20 26.07 -5.36
CA PHE A 210 3.32 27.42 -5.94
C PHE A 210 3.99 27.28 -7.31
N PHE A 211 3.20 27.22 -8.39
CA PHE A 211 3.44 27.74 -9.76
C PHE A 211 2.28 27.27 -10.66
#